data_AF-A0A382IFV1-F1
#
_entry.id   AF-A0A382IFV1-F1
#
_cell.length_a   1.000
_cell.length_b   1.000
_cell.length_c   1.000
_cell.angle_alpha   90.00
_cell.angle_beta   90.00
_cell.angle_gamma   90.00
#
_symmetry.space_group_name_H-M   'P 1'
#
loop_
_entity.id
_entity.type
_entity.pdbx_description
1 polymer ?
#
loop_
_entity_poly.entity_id
_entity_poly.type
_entity_poly.pdbx_seq_one_letter_code
_entity_poly.pdbx_strand_id
1 'polypeptide(L)'
;MIIIALIDIKFIFKYSYPLFFLCLILLFSVEIIGTFGKGAERWIRIFGISVQPSEIIKVAIILALAKYFHNLRFDFIGKIYNILIPAFFILVPFVLVLLQPDLGTAISIFLLGVMILFIAGIRIWKFVVGAIISFGSFPFFWNLIQPYQQKRVLSFLNPELDPLGQGYQLIQSKIALGSGGVMGKGFLEGTQSYLEYLPEK
;
A
#
# COMPACT_ATOMS: atom_id res chain seq x y z
N MET A 1 17.12 -10.07 -9.79
CA MET A 1 16.26 -11.26 -10.02
C MET A 1 17.04 -12.57 -10.07
N ILE A 2 18.18 -12.66 -10.76
CA ILE A 2 19.00 -13.90 -10.84
C ILE A 2 19.39 -14.42 -9.45
N ILE A 3 19.83 -13.55 -8.54
CA ILE A 3 20.21 -13.93 -7.16
C ILE A 3 19.02 -14.57 -6.41
N ILE A 4 17.81 -14.01 -6.55
CA ILE A 4 16.61 -14.54 -5.89
C ILE A 4 16.23 -15.91 -6.46
N ALA A 5 16.40 -16.10 -7.78
CA ALA A 5 16.12 -17.38 -8.44
C ALA A 5 17.06 -18.52 -7.98
N LEU A 6 18.23 -18.19 -7.43
CA LEU A 6 19.18 -19.15 -6.88
C LEU A 6 18.89 -19.54 -5.42
N ILE A 7 17.94 -18.87 -4.75
CA ILE A 7 17.58 -19.15 -3.36
C ILE A 7 16.52 -20.25 -3.31
N ASP A 8 16.74 -21.28 -2.50
CA ASP A 8 15.77 -22.34 -2.26
C ASP A 8 14.49 -21.77 -1.61
N ILE A 9 13.34 -22.12 -2.17
CA ILE A 9 12.02 -21.71 -1.67
C ILE A 9 11.77 -22.17 -0.22
N LYS A 10 12.38 -23.29 0.21
CA LYS A 10 12.31 -23.75 1.61
C LYS A 10 13.00 -22.77 2.56
N PHE A 11 14.09 -22.14 2.11
CA PHE A 11 14.76 -21.10 2.87
C PHE A 11 13.86 -19.87 2.99
N ILE A 12 13.28 -19.42 1.87
CA ILE A 12 12.32 -18.30 1.86
C ILE A 12 11.17 -18.57 2.83
N PHE A 13 10.57 -19.76 2.76
CA PHE A 13 9.49 -20.17 3.64
C PHE A 13 9.90 -20.24 5.12
N LYS A 14 11.12 -20.71 5.42
CA LYS A 14 11.63 -20.74 6.80
C LYS A 14 11.72 -19.34 7.39
N TYR A 15 12.24 -18.38 6.62
CA TYR A 15 12.50 -17.00 7.07
C TYR A 15 11.36 -16.00 6.85
N SER A 16 10.18 -16.42 6.36
CA SER A 16 9.04 -15.51 6.13
C SER A 16 8.67 -14.65 7.35
N TYR A 17 8.55 -15.24 8.55
CA TYR A 17 8.20 -14.48 9.75
C TYR A 17 9.34 -13.57 10.25
N PRO A 18 10.59 -14.06 10.39
CA PRO A 18 11.73 -13.18 10.69
C PRO A 18 11.84 -11.98 9.73
N LEU A 19 11.66 -12.22 8.43
CA LEU A 19 11.69 -11.17 7.42
C LEU A 19 10.58 -10.13 7.66
N PHE A 20 9.37 -10.58 7.95
CA PHE A 20 8.25 -9.69 8.27
C PHE A 20 8.53 -8.82 9.51
N PHE A 21 8.99 -9.41 10.61
CA PHE A 21 9.32 -8.64 11.82
C PHE A 21 10.50 -7.69 11.60
N LEU A 22 11.52 -8.10 10.84
CA LEU A 22 12.61 -7.21 10.45
C LEU A 22 12.08 -6.00 9.65
N CYS A 23 11.20 -6.24 8.68
CA CYS A 23 10.60 -5.16 7.88
C CYS A 23 9.72 -4.24 8.74
N LEU A 24 8.99 -4.79 9.71
CA LEU A 24 8.24 -3.98 10.69
C LEU A 24 9.16 -3.09 11.52
N ILE A 25 10.28 -3.62 12.01
CA ILE A 25 11.28 -2.85 12.77
C ILE A 25 11.87 -1.75 11.88
N LEU A 26 12.20 -2.05 10.62
CA LEU A 26 12.68 -1.04 9.68
C LEU A 26 11.64 0.05 9.45
N LEU A 27 10.37 -0.33 9.24
CA LEU A 27 9.27 0.61 9.03
C LEU A 27 9.10 1.53 10.25
N PHE A 28 9.15 0.99 11.45
CA PHE A 28 9.11 1.77 12.69
C PHE A 28 10.34 2.67 12.85
N SER A 29 11.52 2.19 12.43
CA SER A 29 12.77 2.98 12.48
C SER A 29 12.71 4.21 11.58
N VAL A 30 12.02 4.13 10.43
CA VAL A 30 11.79 5.31 9.56
C VAL A 30 11.05 6.41 10.29
N GLU A 31 10.06 6.06 11.13
CA GLU A 31 9.27 7.05 11.87
C GLU A 31 10.12 7.80 12.91
N ILE A 32 11.10 7.13 13.52
CA ILE A 32 11.99 7.74 14.52
C ILE A 32 13.10 8.55 13.84
N ILE A 33 13.77 7.97 12.84
CA ILE A 33 15.01 8.52 12.25
C ILE A 33 14.72 9.46 11.07
N GLY A 34 13.64 9.23 10.32
CA GLY A 34 13.26 10.03 9.13
C GLY A 34 12.69 11.41 9.44
N THR A 35 12.57 11.79 10.72
CA THR A 35 12.07 13.11 11.16
C THR A 35 13.06 14.25 10.91
N PHE A 36 14.33 13.95 10.61
CA PHE A 36 15.34 14.98 10.32
C PHE A 36 15.24 15.61 8.92
N GLY A 37 14.36 15.10 8.04
CA GLY A 37 14.13 15.62 6.68
C GLY A 37 12.66 15.91 6.39
N LYS A 38 12.22 17.16 6.59
CA LYS A 38 10.98 17.77 6.05
C LYS A 38 9.76 16.84 5.87
N GLY A 39 9.35 16.14 6.93
CA GLY A 39 7.99 15.58 7.08
C GLY A 39 7.52 14.47 6.14
N ALA A 40 8.40 13.89 5.30
CA ALA A 40 8.01 12.90 4.30
C ALA A 40 9.13 11.95 3.84
N GLU A 41 10.21 11.76 4.61
CA GLU A 41 11.24 10.79 4.22
C GLU A 41 10.76 9.35 4.48
N ARG A 42 10.26 8.71 3.42
CA ARG A 42 9.86 7.28 3.37
C ARG A 42 11.01 6.34 3.06
N TRP A 43 12.21 6.89 2.94
CA TRP A 43 13.39 6.22 2.41
C TRP A 43 14.48 6.18 3.47
N ILE A 44 15.04 5.01 3.71
CA ILE A 44 16.25 4.86 4.51
C ILE A 44 17.44 4.94 3.56
N ARG A 45 18.31 5.93 3.76
CA ARG A 45 19.58 6.01 3.03
C ARG A 45 20.63 5.19 3.78
N ILE A 46 21.06 4.09 3.19
CA ILE A 46 22.10 3.20 3.73
C ILE A 46 23.24 3.20 2.71
N PHE A 47 24.42 3.71 3.08
CA PHE A 47 25.62 3.73 2.23
C PHE A 47 25.39 4.25 0.79
N GLY A 48 24.59 5.32 0.64
CA GLY A 48 24.28 5.93 -0.66
C GLY A 48 23.15 5.24 -1.44
N ILE A 49 22.58 4.16 -0.92
CA ILE A 49 21.41 3.47 -1.48
C ILE A 49 20.16 3.88 -0.70
N SER A 50 19.14 4.36 -1.40
CA SER A 50 17.83 4.66 -0.82
C SER A 50 16.95 3.43 -0.89
N VAL A 51 16.52 2.90 0.26
CA VAL A 51 15.62 1.76 0.36
C VAL A 51 14.30 2.21 0.95
N GLN A 52 13.19 1.83 0.33
CA GLN A 52 11.85 2.10 0.83
C GLN A 52 11.31 0.86 1.57
N PRO A 53 11.22 0.88 2.92
CA PRO A 53 10.79 -0.30 3.68
C PRO A 53 9.34 -0.71 3.38
N SER A 54 8.49 0.24 3.00
CA SER A 54 7.08 -0.01 2.68
C SER A 54 6.87 -0.82 1.38
N GLU A 55 7.88 -0.91 0.51
CA GLU A 55 7.86 -1.84 -0.63
C GLU A 55 8.22 -3.25 -0.19
N ILE A 56 9.23 -3.39 0.67
CA ILE A 56 9.72 -4.70 1.14
C ILE A 56 8.67 -5.37 2.03
N ILE A 57 7.98 -4.61 2.87
CA ILE A 57 6.94 -5.16 3.77
C ILE A 57 5.79 -5.80 2.98
N LYS A 58 5.42 -5.30 1.78
CA LYS A 58 4.38 -5.93 0.94
C LYS A 58 4.76 -7.37 0.58
N VAL A 59 6.01 -7.58 0.18
CA VAL A 59 6.53 -8.93 -0.12
C VAL A 59 6.56 -9.79 1.14
N ALA A 60 7.01 -9.23 2.27
CA ALA A 60 7.05 -9.95 3.54
C ALA A 60 5.64 -10.35 4.04
N ILE A 61 4.62 -9.50 3.84
CA ILE A 61 3.22 -9.81 4.14
C ILE A 61 2.73 -11.00 3.32
N ILE A 62 3.01 -11.02 2.00
CA ILE A 62 2.64 -12.16 1.15
C ILE A 62 3.24 -13.46 1.70
N LEU A 63 4.53 -13.45 2.00
CA LEU A 63 5.25 -14.62 2.49
C LEU A 63 4.78 -15.08 3.88
N ALA A 64 4.51 -14.13 4.78
CA ALA A 64 4.02 -14.41 6.13
C ALA A 64 2.60 -14.99 6.10
N LEU A 65 1.69 -14.38 5.33
CA LEU A 65 0.32 -14.88 5.18
C LEU A 65 0.28 -16.23 4.47
N ALA A 66 1.07 -16.42 3.40
CA ALA A 66 1.16 -17.70 2.71
C ALA A 66 1.63 -18.82 3.65
N LYS A 67 2.67 -18.55 4.47
CA LYS A 67 3.15 -19.50 5.49
C LYS A 67 2.10 -19.80 6.55
N TYR A 68 1.39 -18.78 7.01
CA TYR A 68 0.35 -18.93 8.02
C TYR A 68 -0.78 -19.83 7.52
N PHE A 69 -1.31 -19.57 6.33
CA PHE A 69 -2.39 -20.37 5.75
C PHE A 69 -1.94 -21.76 5.30
N HIS A 70 -0.67 -21.94 4.89
CA HIS A 70 -0.12 -23.26 4.57
C HIS A 70 -0.13 -24.21 5.78
N ASN A 71 0.18 -23.68 6.97
CA ASN A 71 0.23 -24.49 8.20
C ASN A 71 -1.15 -24.70 8.84
N LEU A 72 -2.17 -23.95 8.42
CA LEU A 72 -3.51 -24.03 8.99
C LEU A 72 -4.34 -25.06 8.22
N ARG A 73 -5.02 -25.95 8.94
CA ARG A 73 -6.01 -26.84 8.32
C ARG A 73 -7.17 -26.02 7.75
N PHE A 74 -7.62 -26.36 6.55
CA PHE A 74 -8.68 -25.63 5.83
C PHE A 74 -9.95 -25.39 6.67
N ASP A 75 -10.39 -26.38 7.45
CA ASP A 75 -11.59 -26.29 8.30
C ASP A 75 -11.53 -25.17 9.35
N PHE A 76 -10.32 -24.72 9.68
CA PHE A 76 -10.06 -23.75 10.73
C PHE A 76 -9.86 -22.33 10.19
N ILE A 77 -9.65 -22.14 8.87
CA ILE A 77 -9.44 -20.83 8.23
C ILE A 77 -10.61 -19.87 8.54
N GLY A 78 -11.83 -20.41 8.55
CA GLY A 78 -13.05 -19.65 8.80
C GLY A 78 -13.33 -19.28 10.26
N LYS A 79 -12.46 -19.59 11.23
CA LYS A 79 -12.71 -19.28 12.65
C LYS A 79 -12.17 -17.90 13.02
N ILE A 80 -12.88 -17.17 13.88
CA ILE A 80 -12.57 -15.75 14.16
C ILE A 80 -11.16 -15.58 14.75
N TYR A 81 -10.74 -16.48 15.65
CA TYR A 81 -9.42 -16.45 16.26
C TYR A 81 -8.29 -16.65 15.24
N ASN A 82 -8.53 -17.41 14.18
CA ASN A 82 -7.55 -17.63 13.11
C ASN A 82 -7.49 -16.48 12.10
N ILE A 83 -8.41 -15.51 12.17
CA ILE A 83 -8.36 -14.28 11.37
C ILE A 83 -7.57 -13.19 12.10
N LEU A 84 -7.43 -13.26 13.43
CA LEU A 84 -6.71 -12.25 14.21
C LEU A 84 -5.23 -12.16 13.81
N ILE A 85 -4.57 -13.30 13.57
CA ILE A 85 -3.15 -13.32 13.18
C ILE A 85 -2.95 -12.71 11.77
N PRO A 86 -3.72 -13.10 10.73
CA PRO A 86 -3.69 -12.41 9.44
C PRO A 86 -4.05 -10.93 9.53
N ALA A 87 -5.05 -10.57 10.34
CA ALA A 87 -5.43 -9.19 10.55
C ALA A 87 -4.28 -8.39 11.16
N PHE A 88 -3.53 -8.95 12.11
CA PHE A 88 -2.32 -8.33 12.65
C PHE A 88 -1.25 -8.09 11.57
N PHE A 89 -0.98 -9.09 10.72
CA PHE A 89 0.01 -8.95 9.63
C PHE A 89 -0.36 -7.88 8.61
N ILE A 90 -1.64 -7.52 8.49
CA ILE A 90 -2.12 -6.50 7.55
C ILE A 90 -2.27 -5.13 8.23
N LEU A 91 -2.97 -5.09 9.36
CA LEU A 91 -3.35 -3.84 10.04
C LEU A 91 -2.16 -3.12 10.67
N VAL A 92 -1.17 -3.85 11.21
CA VAL A 92 0.00 -3.21 11.83
C VAL A 92 0.84 -2.45 10.80
N PRO A 93 1.30 -3.07 9.69
CA PRO A 93 1.95 -2.32 8.62
C PRO A 93 1.09 -1.21 8.03
N PHE A 94 -0.22 -1.46 7.85
CA PHE A 94 -1.15 -0.45 7.32
C PHE A 94 -1.17 0.82 8.17
N VAL A 95 -1.33 0.70 9.49
CA VAL A 95 -1.35 1.84 10.41
C VAL A 95 -0.01 2.56 10.43
N LEU A 96 1.11 1.82 10.50
CA LEU A 96 2.45 2.41 10.47
C LEU A 96 2.70 3.22 9.18
N VAL A 97 2.27 2.72 8.02
CA VAL A 97 2.43 3.45 6.75
C VAL A 97 1.48 4.66 6.67
N LEU A 98 0.27 4.58 7.26
CA LEU A 98 -0.61 5.74 7.38
C LEU A 98 0.00 6.87 8.21
N LEU A 99 0.77 6.53 9.26
CA LEU A 99 1.51 7.48 10.08
C LEU A 99 2.69 8.13 9.33
N GLN A 100 3.19 7.51 8.25
CA GLN A 100 4.28 7.99 7.38
C GLN A 100 3.82 8.89 6.21
N PRO A 101 2.79 9.70 6.47
CA PRO A 101 1.96 10.31 5.46
C PRO A 101 1.63 9.58 4.14
N ASP A 102 1.67 8.24 4.06
CA ASP A 102 1.61 7.51 2.78
C ASP A 102 0.30 6.76 2.53
N LEU A 103 -0.74 7.52 2.21
CA LEU A 103 -2.06 6.96 1.95
C LEU A 103 -2.08 5.92 0.82
N GLY A 104 -1.31 6.14 -0.27
CA GLY A 104 -1.31 5.25 -1.43
C GLY A 104 -0.72 3.88 -1.11
N THR A 105 0.43 3.87 -0.44
CA THR A 105 1.08 2.62 -0.03
C THR A 105 0.28 1.90 1.06
N ALA A 106 -0.32 2.63 2.01
CA ALA A 106 -1.19 2.04 3.01
C ALA A 106 -2.39 1.31 2.37
N ILE A 107 -3.13 1.98 1.47
CA ILE A 107 -4.27 1.36 0.76
C ILE A 107 -3.82 0.13 -0.03
N SER A 108 -2.65 0.19 -0.67
CA SER A 108 -2.08 -0.92 -1.42
C SER A 108 -1.76 -2.13 -0.54
N ILE A 109 -1.18 -1.92 0.64
CA ILE A 109 -0.93 -2.98 1.64
C ILE A 109 -2.24 -3.60 2.12
N PHE A 110 -3.24 -2.77 2.44
CA PHE A 110 -4.55 -3.24 2.89
C PHE A 110 -5.24 -4.09 1.83
N LEU A 111 -5.28 -3.61 0.58
CA LEU A 111 -5.89 -4.32 -0.54
C LEU A 111 -5.18 -5.66 -0.81
N LEU A 112 -3.85 -5.66 -0.81
CA LEU A 112 -3.04 -6.86 -0.96
C LEU A 112 -3.36 -7.90 0.12
N GLY A 113 -3.45 -7.47 1.39
CA GLY A 113 -3.86 -8.32 2.50
C GLY A 113 -5.25 -8.93 2.28
N VAL A 114 -6.25 -8.09 1.97
CA VAL A 114 -7.63 -8.52 1.70
C VAL A 114 -7.70 -9.53 0.56
N MET A 115 -6.95 -9.33 -0.53
CA MET A 115 -6.89 -10.28 -1.64
C MET A 115 -6.34 -11.64 -1.19
N ILE A 116 -5.27 -11.67 -0.39
CA ILE A 116 -4.72 -12.94 0.13
C ILE A 116 -5.71 -13.64 1.05
N LEU A 117 -6.40 -12.89 1.92
CA LEU A 117 -7.46 -13.44 2.77
C LEU A 117 -8.59 -14.08 1.95
N PHE A 118 -8.96 -13.44 0.85
CA PHE A 118 -9.99 -13.94 -0.06
C PHE A 118 -9.54 -15.23 -0.75
N ILE A 119 -8.32 -15.25 -1.30
CA ILE A 119 -7.71 -16.42 -1.95
C ILE A 119 -7.54 -17.59 -0.97
N ALA A 120 -7.23 -17.30 0.31
CA ALA A 120 -7.12 -18.31 1.36
C ALA A 120 -8.47 -19.00 1.70
N GLY A 121 -9.60 -18.54 1.16
CA GLY A 121 -10.91 -19.16 1.36
C GLY A 121 -11.67 -18.63 2.57
N ILE A 122 -11.36 -17.42 3.05
CA ILE A 122 -12.18 -16.77 4.07
C ILE A 122 -13.57 -16.46 3.48
N ARG A 123 -14.63 -16.72 4.25
CA ARG A 123 -16.02 -16.56 3.79
C ARG A 123 -16.32 -15.10 3.45
N ILE A 124 -16.97 -14.88 2.29
CA ILE A 124 -17.27 -13.55 1.75
C ILE A 124 -18.03 -12.62 2.72
N TRP A 125 -18.95 -13.16 3.52
CA TRP A 125 -19.74 -12.37 4.47
C TRP A 125 -18.88 -11.61 5.48
N LYS A 126 -17.69 -12.13 5.83
CA LYS A 126 -16.77 -11.44 6.75
C LYS A 126 -16.16 -10.19 6.14
N PHE A 127 -15.92 -10.20 4.83
CA PHE A 127 -15.47 -9.01 4.11
C PHE A 127 -16.60 -7.98 4.03
N VAL A 128 -17.84 -8.42 3.80
CA VAL A 128 -19.01 -7.53 3.80
C VAL A 128 -19.18 -6.87 5.16
N VAL A 129 -19.14 -7.64 6.26
CA VAL A 129 -19.19 -7.09 7.62
C VAL A 129 -18.03 -6.13 7.88
N GLY A 130 -16.80 -6.48 7.48
CA GLY A 130 -15.64 -5.59 7.62
C GLY A 130 -15.79 -4.30 6.82
N ALA A 131 -16.34 -4.35 5.61
CA ALA A 131 -16.62 -3.18 4.78
C ALA A 131 -17.68 -2.27 5.41
N ILE A 132 -18.78 -2.85 5.92
CA ILE A 132 -19.83 -2.11 6.63
C ILE A 132 -19.26 -1.40 7.86
N ILE A 133 -18.45 -2.10 8.67
CA ILE A 133 -17.81 -1.52 9.86
C ILE A 133 -16.85 -0.38 9.44
N SER A 134 -16.05 -0.60 8.40
CA SER A 134 -15.10 0.41 7.91
C SER A 134 -15.80 1.66 7.40
N PHE A 135 -16.88 1.49 6.62
CA PHE A 135 -17.67 2.60 6.08
C PHE A 135 -18.45 3.33 7.18
N GLY A 136 -19.08 2.59 8.10
CA GLY A 136 -19.77 3.17 9.25
C GLY A 136 -18.85 3.93 10.20
N SER A 137 -17.57 3.56 10.27
CA SER A 137 -16.56 4.25 11.07
C SER A 137 -15.94 5.46 10.36
N PHE A 138 -16.19 5.64 9.06
CA PHE A 138 -15.58 6.71 8.27
C PHE A 138 -15.79 8.13 8.85
N PRO A 139 -16.99 8.52 9.32
CA PRO A 139 -17.20 9.85 9.91
C PRO A 139 -16.37 10.09 11.18
N PHE A 140 -16.09 9.05 11.95
CA PHE A 140 -15.25 9.14 13.14
C PHE A 140 -13.79 9.38 12.76
N PHE A 141 -13.28 8.65 11.77
CA PHE A 141 -11.90 8.79 11.30
C PHE A 141 -11.66 10.08 10.52
N TRP A 142 -12.69 10.66 9.87
CA TRP A 142 -12.54 11.89 9.09
C TRP A 142 -11.88 13.03 9.89
N ASN A 143 -12.27 13.18 11.16
CA ASN A 143 -11.74 14.24 12.04
C ASN A 143 -10.36 13.91 12.64
N LEU A 144 -9.92 12.64 12.59
CA LEU A 144 -8.62 12.19 13.08
C LEU A 144 -7.52 12.25 12.01
N ILE A 145 -7.94 12.26 10.75
CA ILE A 145 -7.09 12.28 9.56
C ILE A 145 -6.50 13.69 9.37
N GLN A 146 -5.23 13.76 8.97
CA GLN A 146 -4.53 15.03 8.79
C GLN A 146 -5.15 15.88 7.65
N PRO A 147 -5.11 17.23 7.71
CA PRO A 147 -5.73 18.08 6.70
C PRO A 147 -5.27 17.79 5.26
N TYR A 148 -4.01 17.40 5.08
CA TYR A 148 -3.49 17.04 3.75
C TYR A 148 -4.10 15.73 3.21
N GLN A 149 -4.42 14.76 4.09
CA GLN A 149 -5.06 13.49 3.71
C GLN A 149 -6.52 13.74 3.31
N GLN A 150 -7.24 14.58 4.06
CA GLN A 150 -8.59 15.03 3.71
C GLN A 150 -8.62 15.71 2.34
N LYS A 151 -7.68 16.63 2.08
CA LYS A 151 -7.54 17.30 0.79
C LYS A 151 -7.30 16.32 -0.37
N ARG A 152 -6.50 15.26 -0.17
CA ARG A 152 -6.32 14.21 -1.18
C ARG A 152 -7.61 13.46 -1.49
N VAL A 153 -8.39 13.10 -0.47
CA VAL A 153 -9.68 12.43 -0.66
C VAL A 153 -10.67 13.34 -1.40
N LEU A 154 -10.78 14.60 -0.98
CA LEU A 154 -11.65 15.59 -1.62
C LEU A 154 -11.24 15.87 -3.07
N SER A 155 -9.94 16.05 -3.32
CA SER A 155 -9.41 16.25 -4.67
C SER A 155 -9.59 15.03 -5.58
N PHE A 156 -9.64 13.82 -5.02
CA PHE A 156 -9.95 12.62 -5.79
C PHE A 156 -11.43 12.57 -6.19
N LEU A 157 -12.33 12.89 -5.26
CA LEU A 157 -13.78 12.90 -5.50
C LEU A 157 -14.21 14.05 -6.41
N ASN A 158 -13.67 15.24 -6.20
CA ASN A 158 -13.93 16.42 -7.00
C ASN A 158 -12.63 17.20 -7.27
N PRO A 159 -11.89 16.84 -8.33
CA PRO A 159 -10.65 17.51 -8.69
C PRO A 159 -10.86 18.95 -9.17
N GLU A 160 -12.07 19.34 -9.56
CA GLU A 160 -12.38 20.69 -10.06
C GLU A 160 -12.43 21.74 -8.95
N LEU A 161 -12.46 21.31 -7.67
CA LEU A 161 -12.41 22.22 -6.51
C LEU A 161 -11.06 22.95 -6.38
N ASP A 162 -9.98 22.35 -6.88
CA ASP A 162 -8.65 22.95 -6.88
C ASP A 162 -7.87 22.52 -8.15
N PRO A 163 -8.22 23.09 -9.32
CA PRO A 163 -7.66 22.66 -10.60
C PRO A 163 -6.18 22.98 -10.77
N LEU A 164 -5.65 23.96 -10.02
CA LEU A 164 -4.26 24.41 -10.10
C LEU A 164 -3.39 23.85 -8.97
N GLY A 165 -3.99 23.36 -7.88
CA GLY A 165 -3.28 22.73 -6.77
C GLY A 165 -3.39 21.21 -6.79
N GLN A 166 -4.10 20.63 -5.83
CA GLN A 166 -4.11 19.17 -5.62
C GLN A 166 -4.81 18.40 -6.76
N GLY A 167 -5.78 19.02 -7.44
CA GLY A 167 -6.52 18.40 -8.54
C GLY A 167 -5.79 18.40 -9.88
N TYR A 168 -4.75 19.24 -10.02
CA TYR A 168 -4.05 19.47 -11.28
C TYR A 168 -3.52 18.18 -11.92
N GLN A 169 -2.76 17.38 -11.16
CA GLN A 169 -2.16 16.15 -11.67
C GLN A 169 -3.23 15.12 -12.09
N LEU A 170 -4.35 15.07 -11.36
CA LEU A 170 -5.45 14.16 -11.68
C LEU A 170 -6.16 14.60 -12.97
N ILE A 171 -6.39 15.90 -13.15
CA ILE A 171 -6.99 16.47 -14.36
C ILE A 171 -6.07 16.24 -15.56
N GLN A 172 -4.77 16.49 -15.44
CA GLN A 172 -3.82 16.28 -16.53
C GLN A 172 -3.66 14.80 -16.89
N SER A 173 -3.72 13.90 -15.90
CA SER A 173 -3.74 12.45 -16.15
C SER A 173 -5.00 12.03 -16.93
N LYS A 174 -6.18 12.59 -16.59
CA LYS A 174 -7.43 12.35 -17.34
C LYS A 174 -7.35 12.88 -18.77
N ILE A 175 -6.82 14.09 -18.96
CA ILE A 175 -6.65 14.71 -20.30
C ILE A 175 -5.65 13.90 -21.12
N ALA A 176 -4.53 13.48 -20.53
CA ALA A 176 -3.52 12.66 -21.18
C ALA A 176 -4.15 11.36 -21.72
N LEU A 177 -4.87 10.64 -20.86
CA LEU A 177 -5.56 9.40 -21.21
C LEU A 177 -6.64 9.63 -22.30
N GLY A 178 -7.46 10.68 -22.15
CA GLY A 178 -8.49 11.02 -23.14
C GLY A 178 -7.93 11.46 -24.49
N SER A 179 -6.75 12.08 -24.51
CA SER A 179 -6.11 12.57 -25.73
C SER A 179 -5.40 11.48 -26.54
N GLY A 180 -5.20 10.29 -25.95
CA GLY A 180 -4.47 9.17 -26.56
C GLY A 180 -5.22 8.45 -27.69
N GLY A 181 -6.55 8.50 -27.74
CA GLY A 181 -7.33 7.67 -28.67
C GLY A 181 -7.05 6.16 -28.52
N VAL A 182 -7.50 5.34 -29.49
CA VAL A 182 -7.35 3.87 -29.43
C VAL A 182 -5.93 3.42 -29.80
N MET A 183 -5.27 4.13 -30.71
CA MET A 183 -3.91 3.81 -31.19
C MET A 183 -2.79 4.44 -30.33
N GLY A 184 -3.13 5.31 -29.38
CA GLY A 184 -2.16 6.19 -28.72
C GLY A 184 -1.77 7.38 -29.59
N LYS A 185 -1.05 8.34 -29.01
CA LYS A 185 -0.46 9.46 -29.77
C LYS A 185 0.83 9.11 -30.50
N GLY A 186 1.42 7.94 -30.27
CA GLY A 186 2.76 7.60 -30.76
C GLY A 186 3.85 7.78 -29.70
N PHE A 187 5.01 7.15 -29.91
CA PHE A 187 6.13 7.18 -28.98
C PHE A 187 6.68 8.61 -28.87
N LEU A 188 6.76 9.15 -27.64
CA LEU A 188 7.20 10.52 -27.30
C LEU A 188 6.28 11.69 -27.75
N GLU A 189 5.12 11.41 -28.34
CA GLU A 189 4.15 12.44 -28.76
C GLU A 189 3.10 12.78 -27.67
N GLY A 190 3.35 12.34 -26.43
CA GLY A 190 2.50 12.61 -25.28
C GLY A 190 2.58 14.07 -24.82
N THR A 191 1.63 14.89 -25.25
CA THR A 191 1.59 16.34 -24.95
C THR A 191 1.65 16.70 -23.46
N GLN A 192 1.11 15.85 -22.57
CA GLN A 192 1.09 16.13 -21.12
C GLN A 192 2.37 15.70 -20.39
N SER A 193 3.00 14.60 -20.80
CA SER A 193 4.30 14.17 -20.26
C SER A 193 5.45 15.03 -20.80
N TYR A 194 5.33 15.54 -22.04
CA TYR A 194 6.37 16.34 -22.68
C TYR A 194 6.45 17.78 -22.14
N LEU A 195 5.31 18.36 -21.77
CA LEU A 195 5.21 19.74 -21.27
C LEU A 195 5.26 19.84 -19.73
N GLU A 196 5.77 18.81 -19.04
CA GLU A 196 5.95 18.74 -17.57
C GLU A 196 4.68 18.96 -16.73
N TYR A 197 3.49 18.78 -17.32
CA TYR A 197 2.22 18.82 -16.61
C TYR A 197 2.03 17.64 -15.64
N LEU A 198 2.85 16.59 -15.78
CA LEU A 198 2.89 15.40 -14.93
C LEU A 198 4.31 15.19 -14.38
N PRO A 199 4.47 14.89 -13.07
CA PRO A 199 5.78 14.77 -12.43
C PRO A 199 6.54 13.46 -12.76
N GLU A 200 5.88 12.48 -13.37
CA GLU A 200 6.49 11.18 -13.69
C GLU A 200 6.93 11.12 -15.18
N LYS A 201 8.19 10.74 -15.41
CA LYS A 201 8.74 10.35 -16.71
C LYS A 201 8.64 8.84 -16.89
#